data_AF-A0A848ENW3-F1
#
_entry.id   AF-A0A848ENW3-F1
#
_cell.length_a   1.000
_cell.length_b   1.000
_cell.length_c   1.000
_cell.angle_alpha   90.00
_cell.angle_beta   90.00
_cell.angle_gamma   90.00
#
_symmetry.space_group_name_H-M   'P 1'
#
loop_
_entity.id
_entity.type
_entity.pdbx_description
1 polymer ?
#
loop_
_entity_poly.entity_id
_entity_poly.type
_entity_poly.pdbx_seq_one_letter_code
_entity_poly.pdbx_strand_id
1 'polypeptide(L)'
;METLNSTIGDILLMKNLLKFIFIAGVLVFAASFPAIAQELRDCEGIEYNGSGTKSEPYLIESYNQLECIPQGASQTYALSKDIRAVSDNRGEEFEPIDSFGGNLYGRDHTVYGIVISDESGAGMLSEITDGGLVKNLTIRNASVAVEEWNAGILSGINRGQISGVKTYGVIDGGSSVGGITGKNYGNINRSQSESSISGDYYVGGIVGENMESGNITISYSESQINIVGEVGGGFVGRNGGIISSSYSASNVSSNGWNYSGGFMGINSGNISKTYWIRDSIPSSYRYSKDLIYLNSSRLKESQMKGKACGMRWLNFSENWDANNDSFPSIQDVTAYENESRNCTYADEKTGGLQVESFITWIGLLIFLFIDYKLLVYVDSRL
;
A
#
# COMPACT_ATOMS: atom_id res chain seq x y z
N MET A 1 13.07 -3.96 43.98
CA MET A 1 12.83 -2.80 43.07
C MET A 1 14.01 -2.57 42.15
N GLU A 2 15.26 -2.67 42.62
CA GLU A 2 16.45 -2.64 41.76
C GLU A 2 16.58 -3.86 40.83
N THR A 3 16.10 -5.04 41.24
CA THR A 3 16.14 -6.27 40.42
C THR A 3 15.10 -6.35 39.31
N LEU A 4 14.05 -5.50 39.31
CA LEU A 4 13.07 -5.43 38.22
C LEU A 4 13.51 -4.48 37.11
N ASN A 5 14.24 -3.41 37.47
CA ASN A 5 14.76 -2.44 36.51
C ASN A 5 15.93 -2.99 35.69
N SER A 6 16.74 -3.92 36.22
CA SER A 6 17.80 -4.57 35.42
C SER A 6 17.20 -5.47 34.35
N THR A 7 16.18 -6.28 34.67
CA THR A 7 15.49 -7.14 33.70
C THR A 7 14.80 -6.37 32.57
N ILE A 8 14.25 -5.18 32.83
CA ILE A 8 13.63 -4.34 31.79
C ILE A 8 14.71 -3.73 30.88
N GLY A 9 15.83 -3.30 31.46
CA GLY A 9 16.99 -2.84 30.70
C GLY A 9 17.58 -3.94 29.81
N ASP A 10 17.69 -5.17 30.33
CA ASP A 10 18.21 -6.33 29.60
C ASP A 10 17.26 -6.80 28.48
N ILE A 11 15.95 -6.67 28.66
CA ILE A 11 14.94 -6.95 27.62
C ILE A 11 14.97 -5.89 26.52
N LEU A 12 15.20 -4.62 26.87
CA LEU A 12 15.34 -3.53 25.90
C LEU A 12 16.64 -3.69 25.09
N LEU A 13 17.73 -4.08 25.76
CA LEU A 13 19.02 -4.41 25.13
C LEU A 13 18.90 -5.62 24.19
N MET A 14 18.18 -6.68 24.59
CA MET A 14 17.92 -7.86 23.76
C MET A 14 17.01 -7.56 22.56
N LYS A 15 16.04 -6.65 22.67
CA LYS A 15 15.20 -6.23 21.54
C LYS A 15 16.00 -5.47 20.49
N ASN A 16 16.90 -4.59 20.91
CA ASN A 16 17.83 -3.90 20.01
C ASN A 16 18.84 -4.90 19.40
N LEU A 17 19.35 -5.87 20.18
CA LEU A 17 20.17 -6.96 19.64
C LEU A 17 19.42 -7.84 18.62
N LEU A 18 18.14 -8.12 18.81
CA LEU A 18 17.34 -8.92 17.85
C LEU A 18 17.01 -8.14 16.57
N LYS A 19 16.75 -6.82 16.64
CA LYS A 19 16.69 -5.95 15.46
C LYS A 19 18.00 -6.05 14.66
N PHE A 20 19.15 -6.02 15.36
CA PHE A 20 20.47 -6.24 14.76
C PHE A 20 20.67 -7.65 14.18
N ILE A 21 20.14 -8.71 14.80
CA ILE A 21 20.33 -10.10 14.32
C ILE A 21 19.48 -10.41 13.07
N PHE A 22 18.29 -9.82 12.92
CA PHE A 22 17.49 -9.98 11.71
C PHE A 22 18.12 -9.28 10.49
N ILE A 23 18.80 -8.15 10.73
CA ILE A 23 19.61 -7.43 9.75
C ILE A 23 20.94 -8.18 9.48
N ALA A 24 21.61 -8.67 10.53
CA ALA A 24 22.87 -9.40 10.41
C ALA A 24 22.71 -10.75 9.68
N GLY A 25 21.53 -11.39 9.72
CA GLY A 25 21.25 -12.61 8.96
C GLY A 25 21.35 -12.45 7.43
N VAL A 26 21.36 -11.21 6.93
CA VAL A 26 21.60 -10.86 5.52
C VAL A 26 22.95 -10.14 5.32
N LEU A 27 23.70 -9.85 6.38
CA LEU A 27 24.90 -8.99 6.39
C LEU A 27 26.16 -9.62 7.03
N VAL A 28 26.26 -10.94 7.17
CA VAL A 28 27.55 -11.58 7.58
C VAL A 28 28.46 -11.80 6.36
N PHE A 29 29.02 -10.72 5.84
CA PHE A 29 30.34 -10.68 5.20
C PHE A 29 30.88 -9.24 5.21
N ALA A 30 31.09 -8.67 6.40
CA ALA A 30 31.86 -7.43 6.55
C ALA A 30 32.91 -7.62 7.65
N ALA A 31 33.94 -8.41 7.33
CA ALA A 31 35.17 -8.41 8.10
C ALA A 31 36.02 -7.22 7.66
N SER A 32 36.21 -6.25 8.57
CA SER A 32 37.27 -5.23 8.55
C SER A 32 37.54 -4.56 7.19
N PHE A 33 36.75 -3.55 6.84
CA PHE A 33 37.17 -2.60 5.80
C PHE A 33 37.86 -1.40 6.46
N PRO A 34 39.03 -0.95 5.95
CA PRO A 34 39.58 0.34 6.33
C PRO A 34 38.57 1.42 5.93
N ALA A 35 38.53 2.56 6.62
CA ALA A 35 37.70 3.71 6.24
C ALA A 35 37.98 4.07 4.77
N ILE A 36 37.05 3.70 3.88
CA ILE A 36 37.06 4.07 2.48
C ILE A 36 36.57 5.52 2.48
N ALA A 37 37.40 6.43 1.98
CA ALA A 37 36.95 7.78 1.68
C ALA A 37 35.77 7.63 0.69
N GLN A 38 34.60 8.12 1.09
CA GLN A 38 33.41 8.16 0.23
C GLN A 38 33.82 8.84 -1.09
N GLU A 39 33.85 8.08 -2.19
CA GLU A 39 34.00 8.70 -3.50
C GLU A 39 32.75 9.59 -3.66
N LEU A 40 32.98 10.90 -3.79
CA LEU A 40 31.92 11.85 -4.07
C LEU A 40 31.24 11.42 -5.37
N ARG A 41 29.91 11.46 -5.42
CA ARG A 41 29.10 11.27 -6.62
C ARG A 41 29.75 11.99 -7.81
N ASP A 42 30.31 11.21 -8.74
CA ASP A 42 30.97 11.74 -9.93
C ASP A 42 29.97 11.80 -11.09
N CYS A 43 29.37 12.98 -11.24
CA CYS A 43 28.48 13.30 -12.36
C CYS A 43 29.20 14.00 -13.51
N GLU A 44 30.53 14.10 -13.48
CA GLU A 44 31.28 14.73 -14.54
C GLU A 44 31.15 13.92 -15.85
N GLY A 45 30.82 14.60 -16.95
CA GLY A 45 30.67 13.97 -18.26
C GLY A 45 29.42 13.10 -18.43
N ILE A 46 28.50 13.07 -17.45
CA ILE A 46 27.20 12.42 -17.64
C ILE A 46 26.34 13.26 -18.58
N GLU A 47 26.05 12.70 -19.74
CA GLU A 47 25.20 13.30 -20.76
C GLU A 47 23.87 12.57 -20.88
N TYR A 48 22.85 13.30 -21.34
CA TYR A 48 21.51 12.79 -21.59
C TYR A 48 21.12 13.02 -23.03
N ASN A 49 20.53 12.00 -23.67
CA ASN A 49 19.89 12.17 -24.97
C ASN A 49 18.55 12.89 -24.79
N GLY A 50 18.31 13.96 -25.55
CA GLY A 50 17.08 14.77 -25.48
C GLY A 50 17.37 16.21 -25.06
N SER A 51 16.31 17.03 -24.96
CA SER A 51 16.41 18.45 -24.57
C SER A 51 15.80 18.75 -23.20
N GLY A 52 15.31 17.71 -22.50
CA GLY A 52 14.65 17.86 -21.20
C GLY A 52 13.23 18.44 -21.29
N THR A 53 12.65 18.51 -22.49
CA THR A 53 11.28 18.99 -22.71
C THR A 53 10.27 17.85 -22.64
N LYS A 54 8.97 18.15 -22.58
CA LYS A 54 7.93 17.11 -22.56
C LYS A 54 7.91 16.25 -23.83
N SER A 55 8.20 16.83 -24.99
CA SER A 55 8.27 16.12 -26.28
C SER A 55 9.59 15.39 -26.48
N GLU A 56 10.67 15.89 -25.89
CA GLU A 56 12.03 15.33 -26.01
C GLU A 56 12.68 15.24 -24.62
N PRO A 57 12.21 14.31 -23.76
CA PRO A 57 12.76 14.14 -22.43
C PRO A 57 14.21 13.69 -22.49
N TYR A 58 14.97 14.02 -21.45
CA TYR A 58 16.27 13.40 -21.19
C TYR A 58 16.07 11.90 -20.94
N LEU A 59 16.64 11.06 -21.82
CA LEU A 59 16.55 9.61 -21.70
C LEU A 59 17.55 9.11 -20.67
N ILE A 60 17.05 8.29 -19.74
CA ILE A 60 17.83 7.61 -18.71
C ILE A 60 18.03 6.16 -19.17
N GLU A 61 19.29 5.80 -19.40
CA GLU A 61 19.70 4.48 -19.90
C GLU A 61 20.73 3.79 -18.99
N SER A 62 21.08 4.40 -17.87
CA SER A 62 22.06 3.84 -16.93
C SER A 62 21.76 4.30 -15.51
N TYR A 63 22.34 3.60 -14.54
CA TYR A 63 22.27 3.98 -13.13
C TYR A 63 22.90 5.35 -12.90
N ASN A 64 24.09 5.60 -13.45
CA ASN A 64 24.77 6.89 -13.28
C ASN A 64 23.93 8.05 -13.82
N GLN A 65 23.23 7.88 -14.95
CA GLN A 65 22.28 8.90 -15.43
C GLN A 65 21.07 9.10 -14.51
N LEU A 66 20.62 8.06 -13.80
CA LEU A 66 19.54 8.22 -12.83
C LEU A 66 20.02 8.96 -11.58
N GLU A 67 21.16 8.55 -11.03
CA GLU A 67 21.76 9.13 -9.83
C GLU A 67 22.21 10.57 -10.08
N CYS A 68 22.70 10.88 -11.28
CA CYS A 68 23.16 12.21 -11.66
C CYS A 68 22.08 13.15 -12.21
N ILE A 69 20.80 12.86 -11.96
CA ILE A 69 19.77 13.89 -12.16
C ILE A 69 20.15 15.08 -11.26
N PRO A 70 20.26 16.30 -11.82
CA PRO A 70 20.66 17.47 -11.04
C PRO A 70 19.74 17.72 -9.85
N GLN A 71 20.32 18.09 -8.72
CA GLN A 71 19.56 18.54 -7.56
C GLN A 71 18.70 19.77 -7.94
N GLY A 72 17.42 19.76 -7.57
CA GLY A 72 16.46 20.80 -7.96
C GLY A 72 16.04 20.75 -9.44
N ALA A 73 16.28 19.64 -10.15
CA ALA A 73 15.91 19.50 -11.55
C ALA A 73 14.42 19.78 -11.78
N SER A 74 14.14 20.55 -12.83
CA SER A 74 12.79 20.92 -13.30
C SER A 74 12.50 20.44 -14.72
N GLN A 75 13.45 19.71 -15.32
CA GLN A 75 13.36 19.16 -16.67
C GLN A 75 12.56 17.85 -16.70
N THR A 76 12.30 17.36 -17.90
CA THR A 76 11.60 16.10 -18.16
C THR A 76 12.60 15.00 -18.44
N TYR A 77 12.50 13.91 -17.70
CA TYR A 77 13.30 12.71 -17.79
C TYR A 77 12.40 11.51 -18.12
N ALA A 78 12.94 10.52 -18.82
CA ALA A 78 12.24 9.28 -19.08
C ALA A 78 13.20 8.09 -19.14
N LEU A 79 12.82 6.98 -18.50
CA LEU A 79 13.56 5.73 -18.66
C LEU A 79 13.38 5.22 -20.09
N SER A 80 14.47 4.81 -20.74
CA SER A 80 14.42 4.12 -22.05
C SER A 80 14.53 2.60 -21.92
N LYS A 81 14.88 2.11 -20.72
CA LYS A 81 14.95 0.70 -20.36
C LYS A 81 14.95 0.55 -18.83
N ASP A 82 14.88 -0.69 -18.37
CA ASP A 82 15.11 -1.03 -16.96
C ASP A 82 16.51 -0.60 -16.51
N ILE A 83 16.57 0.04 -15.35
CA ILE A 83 17.81 0.53 -14.73
C ILE A 83 18.15 -0.38 -13.56
N ARG A 84 19.39 -0.86 -13.50
CA ARG A 84 19.88 -1.64 -12.37
C ARG A 84 20.90 -0.79 -11.63
N ALA A 85 20.64 -0.52 -10.35
CA ALA A 85 21.69 -0.14 -9.41
C ALA A 85 22.63 -1.33 -9.32
N VAL A 86 23.70 -1.28 -10.10
CA VAL A 86 24.77 -2.24 -10.01
C VAL A 86 25.46 -1.88 -8.71
N SER A 87 25.22 -2.62 -7.64
CA SER A 87 26.18 -2.70 -6.54
C SER A 87 27.43 -3.32 -7.17
N ASP A 88 28.30 -2.52 -7.75
CA ASP A 88 29.47 -2.91 -8.52
C ASP A 88 30.60 -3.41 -7.61
N ASN A 89 30.22 -4.09 -6.53
CA ASN A 89 31.07 -4.48 -5.41
C ASN A 89 31.80 -3.30 -4.75
N ARG A 90 31.47 -2.03 -5.05
CA ARG A 90 32.00 -0.87 -4.30
C ARG A 90 31.28 -0.64 -2.97
N GLY A 91 30.04 -1.15 -2.84
CA GLY A 91 29.21 -0.90 -1.66
C GLY A 91 28.72 0.55 -1.58
N GLU A 92 28.66 1.26 -2.71
CA GLU A 92 28.18 2.64 -2.77
C GLU A 92 26.65 2.67 -2.65
N GLU A 93 26.17 3.53 -1.76
CA GLU A 93 24.75 3.80 -1.56
C GLU A 93 24.25 4.77 -2.62
N PHE A 94 22.99 4.64 -3.02
CA PHE A 94 22.35 5.62 -3.88
C PHE A 94 22.23 6.92 -3.12
N GLU A 95 22.90 7.96 -3.60
CA GLU A 95 22.71 9.31 -3.06
C GLU A 95 21.33 9.82 -3.50
N PRO A 96 20.42 10.18 -2.58
CA PRO A 96 19.11 10.71 -2.93
C PRO A 96 19.16 11.97 -3.82
N ILE A 97 18.11 12.17 -4.61
CA ILE A 97 17.87 13.46 -5.27
C ILE A 97 17.05 14.33 -4.30
N ASP A 98 17.72 15.22 -3.58
CA ASP A 98 17.21 16.08 -2.51
C ASP A 98 15.91 16.79 -2.87
N SER A 99 15.83 17.33 -4.09
CA SER A 99 14.66 18.08 -4.55
C SER A 99 14.41 17.85 -6.02
N PHE A 100 13.21 17.42 -6.37
CA PHE A 100 12.79 17.17 -7.74
C PHE A 100 11.51 17.93 -8.08
N GLY A 101 11.59 18.86 -9.03
CA GLY A 101 10.46 19.61 -9.58
C GLY A 101 10.17 19.33 -11.05
N GLY A 102 10.83 18.31 -11.62
CA GLY A 102 10.70 17.91 -13.00
C GLY A 102 9.65 16.84 -13.24
N ASN A 103 9.66 16.25 -14.43
CA ASN A 103 8.85 15.06 -14.73
C ASN A 103 9.77 13.85 -14.87
N LEU A 104 9.47 12.74 -14.19
CA LEU A 104 10.15 11.47 -14.34
C LEU A 104 9.13 10.43 -14.86
N TYR A 105 9.25 10.08 -16.13
CA TYR A 105 8.45 9.03 -16.75
C TYR A 105 9.20 7.70 -16.69
N GLY A 106 8.75 6.77 -15.83
CA GLY A 106 9.28 5.42 -15.82
C GLY A 106 8.92 4.63 -17.09
N ARG A 107 7.84 5.00 -17.79
CA ARG A 107 7.35 4.31 -19.02
C ARG A 107 7.22 2.79 -18.82
N ASP A 108 6.75 2.42 -17.62
CA ASP A 108 6.56 1.05 -17.17
C ASP A 108 7.87 0.24 -17.02
N HIS A 109 9.03 0.91 -17.07
CA HIS A 109 10.32 0.34 -16.71
C HIS A 109 10.53 0.26 -15.19
N THR A 110 11.48 -0.59 -14.83
CA THR A 110 11.85 -0.86 -13.44
C THR A 110 13.25 -0.34 -13.11
N VAL A 111 13.37 0.30 -11.96
CA VAL A 111 14.63 0.57 -11.26
C VAL A 111 14.84 -0.52 -10.22
N TYR A 112 15.97 -1.22 -10.28
CA TYR A 112 16.31 -2.31 -9.36
C TYR A 112 17.43 -1.90 -8.39
N GLY A 113 17.34 -2.35 -7.14
CA GLY A 113 18.50 -2.45 -6.24
C GLY A 113 18.96 -1.17 -5.56
N ILE A 114 18.10 -0.15 -5.45
CA ILE A 114 18.43 1.11 -4.77
C ILE A 114 18.65 0.84 -3.28
N VAL A 115 19.81 1.22 -2.74
CA VAL A 115 20.15 1.15 -1.32
C VAL A 115 20.38 2.56 -0.80
N ILE A 116 19.69 2.96 0.27
CA ILE A 116 19.78 4.28 0.89
C ILE A 116 19.91 4.07 2.40
N SER A 117 21.04 4.48 3.00
CA SER A 117 21.23 4.47 4.47
C SER A 117 21.52 5.84 5.07
N ASP A 118 21.69 6.88 4.24
CA ASP A 118 22.08 8.22 4.70
C ASP A 118 20.90 9.05 5.24
N GLU A 119 21.22 10.04 6.08
CA GLU A 119 20.31 10.86 6.88
C GLU A 119 19.64 12.01 6.11
N SER A 120 19.87 12.19 4.80
CA SER A 120 19.24 13.27 4.02
C SER A 120 17.97 12.81 3.28
N GLY A 121 16.81 12.95 3.93
CA GLY A 121 15.48 12.93 3.29
C GLY A 121 15.15 11.66 2.49
N ALA A 122 14.54 10.68 3.12
CA ALA A 122 14.61 9.30 2.64
C ALA A 122 13.71 8.94 1.45
N GLY A 123 14.34 8.41 0.42
CA GLY A 123 13.76 7.84 -0.81
C GLY A 123 14.60 8.21 -2.02
N MET A 124 14.39 7.58 -3.17
CA MET A 124 15.13 7.91 -4.39
C MET A 124 15.07 9.41 -4.73
N LEU A 125 13.93 10.04 -4.45
CA LEU A 125 13.70 11.48 -4.52
C LEU A 125 13.34 11.98 -3.11
N SER A 126 14.24 12.66 -2.41
CA SER A 126 13.97 13.07 -1.02
C SER A 126 12.70 13.91 -0.90
N GLU A 127 12.55 14.90 -1.78
CA GLU A 127 11.33 15.68 -1.94
C GLU A 127 10.90 15.81 -3.40
N ILE A 128 9.65 15.43 -3.69
CA ILE A 128 8.97 15.80 -4.94
C ILE A 128 8.22 17.11 -4.68
N THR A 129 8.66 18.20 -5.30
CA THR A 129 8.07 19.53 -5.12
C THR A 129 6.73 19.69 -5.85
N ASP A 130 6.00 20.80 -5.66
CA ASP A 130 4.67 21.03 -6.26
C ASP A 130 4.64 20.93 -7.80
N GLY A 131 5.78 21.18 -8.48
CA GLY A 131 5.92 21.03 -9.93
C GLY A 131 6.30 19.60 -10.37
N GLY A 132 6.67 18.74 -9.43
CA GLY A 132 7.20 17.42 -9.67
C GLY A 132 6.13 16.41 -10.10
N LEU A 133 6.47 15.55 -11.08
CA LEU A 133 5.67 14.43 -11.52
C LEU A 133 6.53 13.17 -11.59
N VAL A 134 6.09 12.08 -10.97
CA VAL A 134 6.63 10.74 -11.17
C VAL A 134 5.53 9.86 -11.72
N LYS A 135 5.75 9.23 -12.88
CA LYS A 135 4.71 8.47 -13.56
C LYS A 135 5.18 7.13 -14.11
N ASN A 136 4.40 6.08 -13.89
CA ASN A 136 4.57 4.73 -14.44
C ASN A 136 5.97 4.16 -14.18
N LEU A 137 6.37 4.11 -12.91
CA LEU A 137 7.70 3.66 -12.49
C LEU A 137 7.57 2.51 -11.50
N THR A 138 8.32 1.44 -11.73
CA THR A 138 8.49 0.38 -10.73
C THR A 138 9.85 0.52 -10.06
N ILE A 139 9.90 0.45 -8.73
CA ILE A 139 11.15 0.36 -7.96
C ILE A 139 11.14 -0.97 -7.22
N ARG A 140 12.15 -1.82 -7.47
CA ARG A 140 12.20 -3.20 -6.98
C ARG A 140 13.51 -3.50 -6.28
N ASN A 141 13.46 -4.36 -5.26
CA ASN A 141 14.61 -4.71 -4.42
C ASN A 141 15.26 -3.47 -3.80
N ALA A 142 14.46 -2.48 -3.40
CA ALA A 142 14.97 -1.32 -2.69
C ALA A 142 15.26 -1.67 -1.22
N SER A 143 16.26 -1.01 -0.63
CA SER A 143 16.57 -1.06 0.80
C SER A 143 16.73 0.37 1.31
N VAL A 144 15.85 0.82 2.19
CA VAL A 144 15.89 2.15 2.79
C VAL A 144 15.99 2.00 4.31
N ALA A 145 17.04 2.53 4.92
CA ALA A 145 17.25 2.47 6.37
C ALA A 145 17.62 3.86 6.90
N VAL A 146 16.71 4.53 7.61
CA VAL A 146 16.95 5.88 8.15
C VAL A 146 16.38 6.06 9.56
N GLU A 147 17.14 6.64 10.48
CA GLU A 147 16.78 6.62 11.90
C GLU A 147 15.76 7.69 12.33
N GLU A 148 15.77 8.89 11.75
CA GLU A 148 14.94 10.02 12.24
C GLU A 148 13.98 10.63 11.20
N TRP A 149 14.09 10.25 9.93
CA TRP A 149 13.47 11.00 8.84
C TRP A 149 12.16 10.38 8.32
N ASN A 150 11.48 11.15 7.47
CA ASN A 150 10.37 10.64 6.68
C ASN A 150 10.93 9.76 5.57
N ALA A 151 10.43 8.54 5.45
CA ALA A 151 10.96 7.54 4.55
C ALA A 151 9.89 6.95 3.64
N GLY A 152 10.23 6.85 2.36
CA GLY A 152 9.59 5.91 1.44
C GLY A 152 10.57 5.47 0.37
N ILE A 153 10.23 4.42 -0.38
CA ILE A 153 11.13 3.94 -1.45
C ILE A 153 11.25 4.99 -2.56
N LEU A 154 10.13 5.62 -2.93
CA LEU A 154 10.17 6.70 -3.92
C LEU A 154 10.61 8.01 -3.27
N SER A 155 9.97 8.43 -2.17
CA SER A 155 10.27 9.74 -1.59
C SER A 155 10.03 9.88 -0.09
N GLY A 156 10.70 10.84 0.53
CA GLY A 156 10.47 11.17 1.94
C GLY A 156 9.24 12.08 2.05
N ILE A 157 9.16 13.06 1.14
CA ILE A 157 8.09 14.03 1.05
C ILE A 157 7.56 14.10 -0.39
N ASN A 158 6.24 14.07 -0.56
CA ASN A 158 5.59 14.35 -1.83
C ASN A 158 4.68 15.59 -1.71
N ARG A 159 4.96 16.62 -2.49
CA ARG A 159 4.07 17.77 -2.75
C ARG A 159 3.51 17.75 -4.17
N GLY A 160 4.17 17.04 -5.09
CA GLY A 160 3.79 16.93 -6.49
C GLY A 160 2.81 15.79 -6.78
N GLN A 161 3.01 15.15 -7.94
CA GLN A 161 2.14 14.10 -8.48
C GLN A 161 2.88 12.78 -8.61
N ILE A 162 2.34 11.73 -8.00
CA ILE A 162 2.80 10.35 -8.13
C ILE A 162 1.66 9.55 -8.79
N SER A 163 1.92 8.94 -9.94
CA SER A 163 0.91 8.19 -10.69
C SER A 163 1.45 6.89 -11.26
N GLY A 164 0.79 5.75 -11.03
CA GLY A 164 1.26 4.50 -11.63
C GLY A 164 2.56 3.97 -11.02
N VAL A 165 2.90 4.35 -9.78
CA VAL A 165 4.15 3.93 -9.14
C VAL A 165 3.96 2.64 -8.36
N LYS A 166 4.93 1.72 -8.49
CA LYS A 166 4.94 0.43 -7.78
C LYS A 166 6.24 0.27 -7.00
N THR A 167 6.15 -0.07 -5.73
CA THR A 167 7.32 -0.21 -4.85
C THR A 167 7.41 -1.60 -4.23
N TYR A 168 8.62 -2.16 -4.24
CA TYR A 168 8.96 -3.44 -3.64
C TYR A 168 10.34 -3.33 -2.99
N GLY A 169 10.41 -3.52 -1.69
CA GLY A 169 11.66 -3.40 -0.96
C GLY A 169 11.50 -3.55 0.54
N VAL A 170 12.56 -3.21 1.25
CA VAL A 170 12.60 -3.15 2.71
C VAL A 170 12.80 -1.70 3.12
N ILE A 171 12.04 -1.25 4.11
CA ILE A 171 12.14 0.07 4.70
C ILE A 171 12.21 -0.08 6.21
N ASP A 172 13.20 0.54 6.85
CA ASP A 172 13.25 0.78 8.29
C ASP A 172 13.43 2.29 8.51
N GLY A 173 12.45 2.94 9.15
CA GLY A 173 12.37 4.39 9.21
C GLY A 173 11.93 4.95 10.58
N GLY A 174 12.39 6.15 10.93
CA GLY A 174 12.07 6.79 12.22
C GLY A 174 10.69 7.46 12.31
N SER A 175 10.47 8.52 11.53
CA SER A 175 9.30 9.41 11.72
C SER A 175 8.08 8.94 10.92
N SER A 176 7.94 9.33 9.66
CA SER A 176 6.81 8.93 8.82
C SER A 176 7.29 7.96 7.76
N VAL A 177 6.85 6.70 7.84
CA VAL A 177 7.33 5.62 6.99
C VAL A 177 6.19 5.09 6.12
N GLY A 178 6.35 5.22 4.80
CA GLY A 178 5.41 4.72 3.81
C GLY A 178 6.11 3.87 2.76
N GLY A 179 5.44 2.87 2.19
CA GLY A 179 6.03 2.08 1.11
C GLY A 179 6.44 2.91 -0.11
N ILE A 180 5.63 3.92 -0.45
CA ILE A 180 5.90 4.86 -1.55
C ILE A 180 6.53 6.14 -1.00
N THR A 181 5.83 6.79 -0.06
CA THR A 181 6.23 8.10 0.44
C THR A 181 6.08 8.22 1.96
N GLY A 182 7.03 8.84 2.65
CA GLY A 182 6.90 9.13 4.08
C GLY A 182 5.74 10.08 4.40
N LYS A 183 5.77 11.32 3.88
CA LYS A 183 4.72 12.34 4.02
C LYS A 183 4.13 12.76 2.68
N ASN A 184 2.81 12.74 2.57
CA ASN A 184 2.11 13.18 1.37
C ASN A 184 1.33 14.48 1.59
N TYR A 185 1.74 15.55 0.91
CA TYR A 185 1.00 16.80 0.72
C TYR A 185 0.35 16.90 -0.67
N GLY A 186 0.83 16.11 -1.63
CA GLY A 186 0.40 16.13 -3.02
C GLY A 186 -0.59 15.03 -3.40
N ASN A 187 -0.52 14.59 -4.66
CA ASN A 187 -1.39 13.56 -5.20
C ASN A 187 -0.65 12.22 -5.35
N ILE A 188 -1.26 11.14 -4.88
CA ILE A 188 -0.88 9.76 -5.20
C ILE A 188 -2.08 9.09 -5.85
N ASN A 189 -1.88 8.58 -7.06
CA ASN A 189 -2.93 7.96 -7.85
C ASN A 189 -2.43 6.65 -8.47
N ARG A 190 -3.28 5.64 -8.56
CA ARG A 190 -2.96 4.40 -9.30
C ARG A 190 -1.63 3.77 -8.87
N SER A 191 -1.33 3.77 -7.57
CA SER A 191 -0.02 3.36 -7.08
C SER A 191 -0.14 2.22 -6.06
N GLN A 192 0.92 1.42 -5.95
CA GLN A 192 0.93 0.26 -5.06
C GLN A 192 2.25 0.07 -4.32
N SER A 193 2.16 -0.62 -3.19
CA SER A 193 3.32 -1.08 -2.43
C SER A 193 3.13 -2.51 -1.95
N GLU A 194 4.15 -3.33 -2.18
CA GLU A 194 4.30 -4.68 -1.64
C GLU A 194 5.68 -4.75 -0.96
N SER A 195 5.87 -3.89 0.03
CA SER A 195 7.15 -3.71 0.72
C SER A 195 7.10 -4.29 2.13
N SER A 196 8.27 -4.61 2.68
CA SER A 196 8.44 -4.91 4.11
C SER A 196 8.79 -3.61 4.83
N ILE A 197 7.93 -3.16 5.74
CA ILE A 197 8.01 -1.84 6.33
C ILE A 197 8.10 -1.97 7.85
N SER A 198 9.14 -1.37 8.43
CA SER A 198 9.33 -1.17 9.86
C SER A 198 9.42 0.32 10.14
N GLY A 199 8.84 0.79 11.24
CA GLY A 199 9.07 2.16 11.67
C GLY A 199 8.52 2.52 13.03
N ASP A 200 8.95 3.68 13.52
CA ASP A 200 8.78 4.06 14.92
C ASP A 200 7.58 5.01 15.18
N TYR A 201 7.21 5.93 14.29
CA TYR A 201 6.14 6.89 14.62
C TYR A 201 4.84 6.74 13.81
N TYR A 202 4.82 7.14 12.53
CA TYR A 202 3.68 6.96 11.62
C TYR A 202 4.01 5.98 10.52
N VAL A 203 3.45 4.77 10.58
CA VAL A 203 3.78 3.69 9.61
C VAL A 203 2.57 3.32 8.75
N GLY A 204 2.73 3.34 7.43
CA GLY A 204 1.69 2.97 6.48
C GLY A 204 2.18 2.18 5.28
N GLY A 205 1.30 1.36 4.70
CA GLY A 205 1.63 0.56 3.51
C GLY A 205 1.98 1.40 2.27
N ILE A 206 1.22 2.47 2.01
CA ILE A 206 1.44 3.44 0.93
C ILE A 206 2.17 4.67 1.45
N VAL A 207 1.63 5.29 2.51
CA VAL A 207 2.13 6.55 3.06
C VAL A 207 2.18 6.49 4.59
N GLY A 208 3.24 7.02 5.21
CA GLY A 208 3.30 7.16 6.66
C GLY A 208 2.27 8.17 7.17
N GLU A 209 2.35 9.41 6.69
CA GLU A 209 1.41 10.48 7.02
C GLU A 209 0.84 11.18 5.78
N ASN A 210 -0.47 11.11 5.58
CA ASN A 210 -1.18 11.85 4.56
C ASN A 210 -1.68 13.17 5.15
N MET A 211 -1.15 14.29 4.68
CA MET A 211 -1.45 15.63 5.21
C MET A 211 -2.81 16.13 4.72
N GLU A 212 -3.27 17.27 5.24
CA GLU A 212 -4.61 17.83 4.92
C GLU A 212 -4.81 18.10 3.42
N SER A 213 -3.77 18.56 2.72
CA SER A 213 -3.79 18.75 1.27
C SER A 213 -3.59 17.46 0.46
N GLY A 214 -3.18 16.38 1.13
CA GLY A 214 -2.81 15.12 0.50
C GLY A 214 -4.02 14.35 -0.02
N ASN A 215 -3.92 13.85 -1.25
CA ASN A 215 -4.97 13.06 -1.89
C ASN A 215 -4.43 11.72 -2.39
N ILE A 216 -5.02 10.61 -1.94
CA ILE A 216 -4.66 9.25 -2.36
C ILE A 216 -5.86 8.56 -3.00
N THR A 217 -5.71 8.09 -4.24
CA THR A 217 -6.81 7.49 -5.00
C THR A 217 -6.38 6.26 -5.79
N ILE A 218 -7.29 5.29 -5.95
CA ILE A 218 -7.08 4.11 -6.81
C ILE A 218 -5.75 3.43 -6.47
N SER A 219 -5.45 3.24 -5.20
CA SER A 219 -4.15 2.76 -4.75
C SER A 219 -4.33 1.60 -3.78
N TYR A 220 -3.32 0.74 -3.66
CA TYR A 220 -3.41 -0.41 -2.77
C TYR A 220 -2.09 -0.81 -2.13
N SER A 221 -2.16 -1.46 -0.96
CA SER A 221 -0.98 -2.03 -0.32
C SER A 221 -1.19 -3.50 0.00
N GLU A 222 -0.18 -4.30 -0.27
CA GLU A 222 -0.04 -5.72 0.08
C GLU A 222 1.20 -5.92 0.99
N SER A 223 1.58 -4.88 1.72
CA SER A 223 2.84 -4.81 2.47
C SER A 223 2.85 -5.69 3.72
N GLN A 224 4.04 -6.09 4.16
CA GLN A 224 4.26 -6.62 5.50
C GLN A 224 4.69 -5.46 6.40
N ILE A 225 3.94 -5.19 7.46
CA ILE A 225 4.15 -3.99 8.28
C ILE A 225 4.41 -4.38 9.74
N ASN A 226 5.51 -3.87 10.28
CA ASN A 226 5.88 -3.97 11.69
C ASN A 226 5.91 -2.57 12.31
N ILE A 227 4.91 -2.26 13.12
CA ILE A 227 4.79 -0.98 13.82
C ILE A 227 5.55 -1.08 15.14
N VAL A 228 6.70 -0.44 15.23
CA VAL A 228 7.58 -0.51 16.41
C VAL A 228 7.18 0.51 17.47
N GLY A 229 6.79 1.72 17.08
CA GLY A 229 6.27 2.72 18.00
C GLY A 229 4.81 3.07 17.69
N GLU A 230 4.44 4.33 17.60
CA GLU A 230 3.13 4.75 18.14
C GLU A 230 1.91 4.50 17.26
N VAL A 231 1.96 4.76 15.95
CA VAL A 231 0.77 4.83 15.10
C VAL A 231 1.02 4.13 13.77
N GLY A 232 0.10 3.27 13.34
CA GLY A 232 0.22 2.73 11.99
C GLY A 232 -1.01 2.05 11.43
N GLY A 233 -0.97 1.78 10.13
CA GLY A 233 -1.97 0.93 9.53
C GLY A 233 -1.62 0.38 8.17
N GLY A 234 -2.43 -0.57 7.71
CA GLY A 234 -2.13 -1.34 6.52
C GLY A 234 -2.00 -0.51 5.23
N PHE A 235 -2.64 0.67 5.17
CA PHE A 235 -2.59 1.58 4.03
C PHE A 235 -1.86 2.89 4.36
N VAL A 236 -2.24 3.54 5.47
CA VAL A 236 -1.69 4.84 5.89
C VAL A 236 -1.53 4.85 7.40
N GLY A 237 -0.46 5.45 7.94
CA GLY A 237 -0.31 5.60 9.39
C GLY A 237 -1.31 6.59 9.96
N ARG A 238 -1.16 7.86 9.55
CA ARG A 238 -2.06 8.97 9.91
C ARG A 238 -2.65 9.61 8.67
N ASN A 239 -3.98 9.77 8.63
CA ASN A 239 -4.68 10.47 7.55
C ASN A 239 -5.31 11.78 8.02
N GLY A 240 -4.85 12.90 7.47
CA GLY A 240 -5.49 14.22 7.53
C GLY A 240 -6.17 14.65 6.23
N GLY A 241 -5.87 14.01 5.10
CA GLY A 241 -6.36 14.38 3.77
C GLY A 241 -7.49 13.50 3.24
N ILE A 242 -7.55 13.36 1.91
CA ILE A 242 -8.56 12.57 1.21
C ILE A 242 -7.97 11.21 0.79
N ILE A 243 -8.68 10.13 1.09
CA ILE A 243 -8.39 8.79 0.57
C ILE A 243 -9.63 8.22 -0.07
N SER A 244 -9.55 7.75 -1.32
CA SER A 244 -10.69 7.07 -1.92
C SER A 244 -10.38 5.95 -2.90
N SER A 245 -11.36 5.06 -3.09
CA SER A 245 -11.30 3.98 -4.07
C SER A 245 -10.02 3.13 -3.95
N SER A 246 -9.62 2.83 -2.72
CA SER A 246 -8.30 2.27 -2.39
C SER A 246 -8.44 1.16 -1.35
N TYR A 247 -7.48 0.24 -1.27
CA TYR A 247 -7.58 -0.88 -0.31
C TYR A 247 -6.25 -1.27 0.34
N SER A 248 -6.34 -1.93 1.50
CA SER A 248 -5.21 -2.58 2.16
C SER A 248 -5.46 -4.09 2.27
N ALA A 249 -4.54 -4.85 1.71
CA ALA A 249 -4.38 -6.28 1.94
C ALA A 249 -3.11 -6.58 2.76
N SER A 250 -2.53 -5.54 3.40
CA SER A 250 -1.32 -5.63 4.19
C SER A 250 -1.50 -6.47 5.45
N ASN A 251 -0.43 -7.16 5.85
CA ASN A 251 -0.34 -7.85 7.12
C ASN A 251 0.33 -6.91 8.14
N VAL A 252 -0.38 -6.57 9.22
CA VAL A 252 0.09 -5.56 10.19
C VAL A 252 0.41 -6.25 11.52
N SER A 253 1.58 -5.96 12.06
CA SER A 253 2.02 -6.40 13.39
C SER A 253 2.44 -5.19 14.24
N SER A 254 2.21 -5.25 15.55
CA SER A 254 2.53 -4.18 16.50
C SER A 254 2.89 -4.74 17.87
N ASN A 255 3.67 -4.00 18.67
CA ASN A 255 4.29 -4.47 19.91
C ASN A 255 3.63 -3.96 21.22
N GLY A 256 2.37 -3.51 21.17
CA GLY A 256 1.47 -3.50 22.34
C GLY A 256 1.11 -2.15 22.98
N TRP A 257 1.47 -1.00 22.39
CA TRP A 257 1.10 0.32 22.91
C TRP A 257 0.61 1.30 21.82
N ASN A 258 0.17 0.77 20.67
CA ASN A 258 0.17 1.51 19.40
C ASN A 258 -1.26 1.72 18.88
N TYR A 259 -1.54 2.88 18.28
CA TYR A 259 -2.74 3.11 17.46
C TYR A 259 -2.58 2.40 16.11
N SER A 260 -2.85 1.09 16.09
CA SER A 260 -2.73 0.27 14.89
C SER A 260 -4.09 -0.15 14.31
N GLY A 261 -4.25 -0.03 12.99
CA GLY A 261 -5.46 -0.50 12.28
C GLY A 261 -5.17 -1.14 10.92
N GLY A 262 -6.08 -2.00 10.44
CA GLY A 262 -5.88 -2.77 9.20
C GLY A 262 -5.85 -1.91 7.92
N PHE A 263 -6.42 -0.71 7.98
CA PHE A 263 -6.29 0.30 6.92
C PHE A 263 -5.50 1.52 7.41
N MET A 264 -5.81 2.04 8.61
CA MET A 264 -5.10 3.19 9.18
C MET A 264 -5.08 3.21 10.70
N GLY A 265 -4.11 3.93 11.26
CA GLY A 265 -4.02 4.16 12.71
C GLY A 265 -4.91 5.31 13.18
N ILE A 266 -4.66 6.52 12.66
CA ILE A 266 -5.40 7.74 13.03
C ILE A 266 -6.04 8.37 11.79
N ASN A 267 -7.29 8.84 11.92
CA ASN A 267 -7.99 9.59 10.89
C ASN A 267 -8.56 10.91 11.40
N SER A 268 -8.17 12.02 10.78
CA SER A 268 -8.84 13.31 10.84
C SER A 268 -9.31 13.81 9.47
N GLY A 269 -9.03 13.06 8.39
CA GLY A 269 -9.41 13.38 7.02
C GLY A 269 -10.68 12.66 6.53
N ASN A 270 -10.91 12.70 5.21
CA ASN A 270 -12.06 12.08 4.56
C ASN A 270 -11.67 10.77 3.88
N ILE A 271 -12.47 9.72 4.09
CA ILE A 271 -12.27 8.40 3.48
C ILE A 271 -13.54 7.96 2.78
N SER A 272 -13.41 7.35 1.60
CA SER A 272 -14.57 6.78 0.90
C SER A 272 -14.21 5.68 -0.08
N LYS A 273 -15.10 4.70 -0.26
CA LYS A 273 -14.90 3.56 -1.18
C LYS A 273 -13.62 2.79 -0.85
N THR A 274 -13.35 2.56 0.43
CA THR A 274 -12.12 1.89 0.88
C THR A 274 -12.36 0.52 1.51
N TYR A 275 -11.35 -0.35 1.43
CA TYR A 275 -11.44 -1.72 1.92
C TYR A 275 -10.18 -2.18 2.66
N TRP A 276 -10.33 -3.04 3.67
CA TRP A 276 -9.20 -3.73 4.28
C TRP A 276 -9.55 -5.11 4.83
N ILE A 277 -8.52 -5.94 5.00
CA ILE A 277 -8.66 -7.26 5.61
C ILE A 277 -8.98 -7.07 7.10
N ARG A 278 -10.13 -7.58 7.52
CA ARG A 278 -10.64 -7.47 8.90
C ARG A 278 -9.73 -8.14 9.93
N ASP A 279 -9.12 -9.25 9.56
CA ASP A 279 -8.38 -10.12 10.48
C ASP A 279 -6.85 -9.84 10.44
N SER A 280 -6.44 -8.73 9.81
CA SER A 280 -5.04 -8.29 9.66
C SER A 280 -4.45 -7.57 10.88
N ILE A 281 -5.19 -7.50 12.00
CA ILE A 281 -4.80 -6.74 13.20
C ILE A 281 -4.58 -7.70 14.39
N PRO A 282 -3.42 -7.63 15.09
CA PRO A 282 -3.20 -8.39 16.32
C PRO A 282 -4.16 -7.95 17.42
N SER A 283 -4.54 -8.90 18.29
CA SER A 283 -5.56 -8.77 19.34
C SER A 283 -5.30 -7.72 20.44
N SER A 284 -4.19 -6.98 20.41
CA SER A 284 -3.89 -5.88 21.34
C SER A 284 -4.52 -4.56 20.87
N TYR A 285 -5.85 -4.53 20.98
CA TYR A 285 -6.76 -3.44 20.63
C TYR A 285 -6.48 -2.12 21.37
N ARG A 286 -6.41 -0.99 20.65
CA ARG A 286 -6.99 0.31 21.06
C ARG A 286 -6.99 1.37 19.94
N TYR A 287 -8.19 1.81 19.55
CA TYR A 287 -8.53 3.12 18.96
C TYR A 287 -8.25 3.47 17.48
N SER A 288 -8.37 2.56 16.52
CA SER A 288 -9.09 2.98 15.31
C SER A 288 -10.58 2.83 15.63
N LYS A 289 -11.26 3.91 15.98
CA LYS A 289 -12.72 3.91 16.01
C LYS A 289 -13.15 3.68 14.56
N ASP A 290 -13.25 2.40 14.17
CA ASP A 290 -13.53 1.94 12.82
C ASP A 290 -14.63 2.83 12.23
N LEU A 291 -14.21 3.72 11.32
CA LEU A 291 -15.10 4.64 10.63
C LEU A 291 -15.93 3.81 9.65
N ILE A 292 -16.96 3.15 10.17
CA ILE A 292 -18.03 2.49 9.40
C ILE A 292 -18.89 3.56 8.68
N TYR A 293 -18.61 4.84 8.91
CA TYR A 293 -19.21 5.95 8.20
C TYR A 293 -18.44 6.21 6.90
N LEU A 294 -19.16 6.48 5.81
CA LEU A 294 -18.66 6.91 4.48
C LEU A 294 -18.11 5.81 3.57
N ASN A 295 -18.88 4.75 3.31
CA ASN A 295 -18.53 3.75 2.29
C ASN A 295 -17.11 3.15 2.46
N SER A 296 -16.73 2.81 3.68
CA SER A 296 -15.46 2.15 3.99
C SER A 296 -15.76 0.85 4.73
N SER A 297 -15.13 -0.26 4.33
CA SER A 297 -15.55 -1.60 4.77
C SER A 297 -14.39 -2.55 5.07
N ARG A 298 -14.44 -3.19 6.23
CA ARG A 298 -13.57 -4.31 6.58
C ARG A 298 -14.16 -5.62 6.07
N LEU A 299 -13.38 -6.43 5.37
CA LEU A 299 -13.81 -7.67 4.72
C LEU A 299 -12.91 -8.84 5.13
N LYS A 300 -13.40 -10.07 5.00
CA LYS A 300 -12.49 -11.24 5.02
C LYS A 300 -11.60 -11.20 3.79
N GLU A 301 -10.40 -11.76 3.89
CA GLU A 301 -9.47 -11.91 2.77
C GLU A 301 -10.16 -12.57 1.55
N SER A 302 -10.92 -13.65 1.79
CA SER A 302 -11.66 -14.35 0.74
C SER A 302 -12.73 -13.51 0.03
N GLN A 303 -13.19 -12.41 0.63
CA GLN A 303 -14.15 -11.49 0.02
C GLN A 303 -13.46 -10.38 -0.80
N MET A 304 -12.17 -10.18 -0.58
CA MET A 304 -11.32 -9.24 -1.31
C MET A 304 -10.57 -9.88 -2.47
N LYS A 305 -10.44 -11.21 -2.50
CA LYS A 305 -9.83 -11.98 -3.59
C LYS A 305 -10.84 -12.49 -4.62
N GLY A 306 -10.35 -13.06 -5.72
CA GLY A 306 -11.19 -13.65 -6.75
C GLY A 306 -11.87 -12.57 -7.59
N LYS A 307 -13.16 -12.77 -7.86
CA LYS A 307 -13.98 -11.69 -8.43
C LYS A 307 -14.04 -10.45 -7.53
N ALA A 308 -13.65 -10.56 -6.24
CA ALA A 308 -13.60 -9.48 -5.27
C ALA A 308 -14.96 -8.78 -5.05
N CYS A 309 -16.04 -9.56 -5.00
CA CYS A 309 -17.41 -9.01 -4.94
C CYS A 309 -17.73 -8.29 -3.64
N GLY A 310 -16.94 -8.50 -2.58
CA GLY A 310 -17.02 -7.66 -1.39
C GLY A 310 -16.61 -6.20 -1.64
N MET A 311 -15.81 -5.95 -2.68
CA MET A 311 -15.20 -4.66 -2.99
C MET A 311 -16.04 -3.82 -3.98
N ARG A 312 -17.37 -3.86 -3.82
CA ARG A 312 -18.37 -3.28 -4.75
C ARG A 312 -18.27 -1.78 -5.08
N TRP A 313 -17.49 -1.02 -4.32
CA TRP A 313 -17.27 0.41 -4.58
C TRP A 313 -16.05 0.68 -5.48
N LEU A 314 -15.23 -0.34 -5.73
CA LEU A 314 -14.17 -0.26 -6.73
C LEU A 314 -14.77 -0.36 -8.13
N ASN A 315 -14.29 0.48 -9.05
CA ASN A 315 -14.73 0.46 -10.44
C ASN A 315 -13.93 -0.56 -11.26
N PHE A 316 -14.47 -1.76 -11.42
CA PHE A 316 -13.87 -2.84 -12.21
C PHE A 316 -14.02 -2.68 -13.73
N SER A 317 -14.79 -1.69 -14.21
CA SER A 317 -14.86 -1.39 -15.64
C SER A 317 -13.80 -0.41 -16.12
N GLU A 318 -13.14 0.32 -15.20
CA GLU A 318 -12.20 1.40 -15.56
C GLU A 318 -10.87 1.36 -14.80
N ASN A 319 -10.86 0.88 -13.55
CA ASN A 319 -9.75 1.13 -12.64
C ASN A 319 -9.09 -0.15 -12.11
N TRP A 320 -9.88 -1.22 -11.95
CA TRP A 320 -9.44 -2.43 -11.26
C TRP A 320 -9.71 -3.67 -12.11
N ASP A 321 -8.75 -4.59 -12.15
CA ASP A 321 -8.94 -5.94 -12.67
C ASP A 321 -9.10 -6.89 -11.49
N ALA A 322 -10.18 -7.68 -11.52
CA ALA A 322 -10.37 -8.77 -10.57
C ALA A 322 -9.52 -9.97 -10.98
N ASN A 323 -8.94 -10.66 -10.01
CA ASN A 323 -8.00 -11.76 -10.24
C ASN A 323 -8.50 -13.05 -9.58
N ASN A 324 -8.48 -14.18 -10.29
CA ASN A 324 -9.13 -15.42 -9.82
C ASN A 324 -8.70 -15.88 -8.42
N ASP A 325 -7.43 -15.72 -8.07
CA ASP A 325 -6.86 -16.21 -6.81
C ASP A 325 -6.07 -15.14 -6.02
N SER A 326 -6.03 -13.90 -6.50
CA SER A 326 -5.31 -12.79 -5.86
C SER A 326 -6.22 -11.57 -5.64
N PHE A 327 -5.67 -10.53 -5.02
CA PHE A 327 -6.37 -9.26 -4.83
C PHE A 327 -6.48 -8.49 -6.16
N PRO A 328 -7.44 -7.56 -6.29
CA PRO A 328 -7.58 -6.74 -7.48
C PRO A 328 -6.34 -5.92 -7.81
N SER A 329 -5.89 -5.97 -9.06
CA SER A 329 -4.79 -5.13 -9.55
C SER A 329 -5.32 -3.90 -10.25
N ILE A 330 -4.50 -2.85 -10.35
CA ILE A 330 -4.86 -1.65 -11.11
C ILE A 330 -4.81 -1.97 -12.61
N GLN A 331 -5.84 -1.58 -13.35
CA GLN A 331 -5.92 -1.76 -14.79
C GLN A 331 -4.76 -1.08 -15.53
N ASP A 332 -4.20 -1.76 -16.51
CA ASP A 332 -3.30 -1.12 -17.46
C ASP A 332 -4.12 -0.36 -18.51
N VAL A 333 -3.94 0.97 -18.59
CA VAL A 333 -4.77 1.84 -19.45
C VAL A 333 -4.54 1.55 -20.94
N THR A 334 -3.51 0.76 -21.28
CA THR A 334 -3.14 0.40 -22.65
C THR A 334 -3.79 -0.90 -23.16
N ALA A 335 -4.47 -1.68 -22.31
CA ALA A 335 -5.08 -2.94 -22.70
C ALA A 335 -6.48 -2.73 -23.30
N TYR A 336 -6.58 -2.76 -24.64
CA TYR A 336 -7.85 -2.85 -25.35
C TYR A 336 -8.56 -4.18 -25.08
N GLU A 337 -9.84 -4.08 -24.68
CA GLU A 337 -10.89 -5.11 -24.63
C GLU A 337 -10.53 -6.46 -23.96
N ASN A 338 -11.16 -6.72 -22.81
CA ASN A 338 -11.47 -8.09 -22.41
C ASN A 338 -12.76 -8.17 -21.59
N GLU A 339 -13.48 -9.26 -21.88
CA GLU A 339 -14.85 -9.60 -21.53
C GLU A 339 -15.17 -9.49 -20.03
N SER A 340 -16.43 -9.14 -19.74
CA SER A 340 -17.07 -8.92 -18.44
C SER A 340 -16.22 -9.16 -17.18
N ARG A 341 -15.50 -8.10 -16.77
CA ARG A 341 -14.67 -8.02 -15.55
C ARG A 341 -15.45 -7.69 -14.27
N ASN A 342 -16.77 -7.66 -14.35
CA ASN A 342 -17.62 -7.35 -13.21
C ASN A 342 -17.90 -8.59 -12.36
N CYS A 343 -17.95 -8.38 -11.05
CA CYS A 343 -18.78 -9.20 -10.19
C CYS A 343 -20.22 -9.17 -10.68
N THR A 344 -20.60 -10.17 -11.47
CA THR A 344 -21.98 -10.60 -11.46
C THR A 344 -22.21 -11.20 -10.07
N TYR A 345 -22.87 -10.42 -9.21
CA TYR A 345 -23.69 -11.06 -8.19
C TYR A 345 -24.53 -12.07 -8.97
N ALA A 346 -24.37 -13.37 -8.73
CA ALA A 346 -25.54 -14.21 -8.85
C ALA A 346 -26.55 -13.46 -7.99
N ASP A 347 -27.63 -12.94 -8.60
CA ASP A 347 -28.70 -12.28 -7.88
C ASP A 347 -28.80 -13.04 -6.56
N GLU A 348 -28.53 -12.35 -5.44
CA GLU A 348 -29.20 -12.77 -4.23
C GLU A 348 -30.62 -12.84 -4.71
N LYS A 349 -31.14 -14.07 -4.88
CA LYS A 349 -32.56 -14.28 -5.02
C LYS A 349 -33.08 -13.40 -3.91
N THR A 350 -33.65 -12.27 -4.29
CA THR A 350 -34.58 -11.58 -3.45
C THR A 350 -35.43 -12.74 -2.99
N GLY A 351 -35.46 -12.95 -1.68
CA GLY A 351 -36.49 -13.76 -1.08
C GLY A 351 -37.83 -13.08 -1.34
N GLY A 352 -38.19 -12.78 -2.60
CA GLY A 352 -39.46 -13.20 -3.12
C GLY A 352 -39.56 -14.66 -2.73
N LEU A 353 -40.22 -14.88 -1.59
CA LEU A 353 -41.02 -16.06 -1.35
C LEU A 353 -41.49 -16.54 -2.72
N GLN A 354 -40.94 -17.66 -3.18
CA GLN A 354 -41.57 -18.35 -4.29
C GLN A 354 -42.95 -18.71 -3.75
N VAL A 355 -43.96 -17.93 -4.14
CA VAL A 355 -45.37 -18.28 -4.03
C VAL A 355 -45.65 -19.35 -5.09
N GLU A 356 -44.86 -20.42 -5.09
CA GLU A 356 -45.02 -21.60 -5.93
C GLU A 356 -44.60 -22.82 -5.10
N SER A 357 -45.44 -23.13 -4.11
CA SER A 357 -45.68 -24.47 -3.56
C SER A 357 -46.55 -24.46 -2.29
N PHE A 358 -47.03 -23.30 -1.81
CA PHE A 358 -48.03 -23.25 -0.74
C PHE A 358 -49.48 -23.47 -1.21
N ILE A 359 -49.77 -23.33 -2.51
CA ILE A 359 -51.13 -23.54 -3.05
C ILE A 359 -51.48 -25.04 -3.13
N THR A 360 -50.51 -25.95 -3.25
CA THR A 360 -50.79 -27.39 -3.29
C THR A 360 -51.00 -28.01 -1.89
N TRP A 361 -50.48 -27.40 -0.82
CA TRP A 361 -50.69 -27.88 0.56
C TRP A 361 -51.96 -27.31 1.23
N ILE A 362 -52.37 -26.08 0.90
CA ILE A 362 -53.66 -25.53 1.39
C ILE A 362 -54.85 -26.21 0.68
N GLY A 363 -54.70 -26.59 -0.60
CA GLY A 363 -55.71 -27.37 -1.31
C GLY A 363 -55.94 -28.77 -0.72
N LEU A 364 -54.88 -29.43 -0.24
CA LEU A 364 -54.96 -30.77 0.37
C LEU A 364 -55.55 -30.73 1.80
N LEU A 365 -55.34 -29.64 2.55
CA LEU A 365 -55.97 -29.45 3.86
C LEU A 365 -57.46 -29.05 3.75
N ILE A 366 -57.88 -28.34 2.70
CA ILE A 366 -59.30 -28.01 2.48
C ILE A 366 -60.11 -29.23 2.02
N PHE A 367 -59.51 -30.16 1.25
CA PHE A 367 -60.18 -31.42 0.91
C PHE A 367 -60.35 -32.36 2.11
N LEU A 368 -59.39 -32.40 3.04
CA LEU A 368 -59.50 -33.22 4.26
C LEU A 368 -60.51 -32.68 5.30
N PHE A 369 -60.90 -31.40 5.22
CA PHE A 369 -61.94 -30.83 6.09
C PHE A 369 -63.36 -30.88 5.49
N ILE A 370 -63.51 -31.10 4.17
CA ILE A 370 -64.82 -31.24 3.53
C ILE A 370 -65.37 -32.67 3.72
N ASP A 371 -64.52 -33.70 3.69
CA ASP A 371 -64.98 -35.08 3.92
C ASP A 371 -65.33 -35.40 5.37
N TYR A 372 -64.75 -34.68 6.36
CA TYR A 372 -65.11 -34.88 7.77
C TYR A 372 -66.48 -34.27 8.13
N LYS A 373 -67.01 -33.34 7.34
CA LYS A 373 -68.35 -32.76 7.56
C LYS A 373 -69.48 -33.49 6.85
N LEU A 374 -69.20 -34.37 5.88
CA LEU A 374 -70.23 -35.21 5.25
C LEU A 374 -70.48 -36.53 6.01
N LEU A 375 -69.53 -37.01 6.84
CA LEU A 375 -69.70 -38.23 7.63
C LEU A 375 -70.40 -38.04 9.00
N VAL A 376 -70.73 -36.80 9.39
CA VAL A 376 -71.41 -36.51 10.68
C VAL A 376 -72.89 -36.11 10.48
N TYR A 377 -73.42 -36.16 9.25
CA TYR A 377 -74.84 -35.83 8.98
C TYR A 377 -75.71 -37.03 8.55
N VAL A 378 -75.27 -38.26 8.82
CA VAL A 378 -76.10 -39.48 8.70
C VAL A 378 -75.89 -40.36 9.92
N ASP A 379 -76.21 -39.86 11.12
CA ASP A 379 -76.69 -40.70 12.22
C ASP A 379 -77.46 -39.87 13.26
N SER A 380 -78.68 -39.47 12.90
CA SER A 380 -79.70 -39.03 13.87
C SER A 380 -81.10 -39.27 13.31
N ARG A 381 -81.42 -40.55 13.07
CA ARG A 381 -82.78 -41.07 13.23
C ARG A 381 -82.69 -42.39 14.01
N LEU A 382 -82.64 -42.26 15.33
CA LEU A 382 -83.23 -43.15 16.31
C LEU A 382 -83.61 -42.31 17.54
#